data_AF-A0A6B2VFM4-F1
#
_entry.id   AF-A0A6B2VFM4-F1
#
_cell.length_a   1.000
_cell.length_b   1.000
_cell.length_c   1.000
_cell.angle_alpha   90.00
_cell.angle_beta   90.00
_cell.angle_gamma   90.00
#
_symmetry.space_group_name_H-M   'P 1'
#
loop_
_entity.id
_entity.type
_entity.pdbx_description
1 polymer ?
#
loop_
_entity_poly.entity_id
_entity_poly.type
_entity_poly.pdbx_seq_one_letter_code
_entity_poly.pdbx_strand_id
1 'polypeptide(L)' 'MPSSQTPAPGSEHYRLLALLDRYADPQGKLDAYLAERLRVIADAIEVANPDRDVDFSAGVDWTLDRLRKLATELGGGAR' A
#
# COMPACT_ATOMS: atom_id res chain seq x y z
N MET A 1 -35.88 -3.11 17.75
CA MET A 1 -34.72 -3.28 16.85
C MET A 1 -33.66 -2.29 17.29
N PRO A 2 -32.46 -2.71 17.74
CA PRO A 2 -31.45 -1.75 18.14
C PRO A 2 -30.86 -1.09 16.88
N SER A 3 -30.89 0.23 16.87
CA SER A 3 -30.49 1.09 15.76
C SER A 3 -29.01 0.92 15.45
N SER A 4 -28.69 0.45 14.24
CA SER A 4 -27.34 0.45 13.66
C SER A 4 -26.92 1.88 13.28
N GLN A 5 -26.86 2.79 14.25
CA GLN A 5 -26.37 4.15 14.03
C GLN A 5 -24.84 4.15 14.16
N THR A 6 -24.16 4.49 13.07
CA THR A 6 -22.73 4.81 13.11
C THR A 6 -22.52 5.92 14.16
N PRO A 7 -21.66 5.71 15.17
CA PRO A 7 -21.47 6.69 16.23
C PRO A 7 -21.00 8.03 15.67
N ALA A 8 -21.47 9.12 16.28
CA ALA A 8 -21.08 10.47 15.88
C ALA A 8 -19.54 10.62 15.91
N PRO A 9 -18.92 11.24 14.88
CA PRO A 9 -17.49 11.49 14.86
C PRO A 9 -17.05 12.22 16.15
N GLY A 10 -16.01 11.72 16.80
CA GLY A 10 -15.47 12.33 18.03
C GLY A 10 -16.11 11.87 19.34
N SER A 11 -17.20 11.08 19.32
CA SER A 11 -17.73 10.41 20.51
C SER A 11 -16.76 9.37 21.09
N GLU A 12 -16.86 9.06 22.38
CA GLU A 12 -16.02 8.02 23.03
C GLU A 12 -16.17 6.64 22.35
N HIS A 13 -17.38 6.31 21.89
CA HIS A 13 -17.64 5.09 21.12
C HIS A 13 -16.95 5.12 19.74
N TYR A 14 -16.98 6.27 19.05
CA TYR A 14 -16.23 6.45 17.80
C TYR A 14 -14.71 6.34 18.03
N ARG A 15 -14.19 6.92 19.11
CA ARG A 15 -12.77 6.84 19.48
C ARG A 15 -12.34 5.41 19.76
N LEU A 16 -13.17 4.64 20.49
CA LEU A 16 -12.91 3.23 20.77
C LEU A 16 -12.92 2.39 19.49
N LEU A 17 -13.89 2.59 18.59
CA LEU A 17 -13.91 1.91 17.29
C LEU A 17 -12.70 2.29 16.44
N ALA A 18 -12.31 3.56 16.40
CA ALA A 18 -11.12 4.00 15.69
C ALA A 18 -9.83 3.43 16.30
N LEU A 19 -9.79 3.20 17.62
CA LEU A 19 -8.67 2.55 18.30
C LEU A 19 -8.63 1.06 17.96
N LEU A 20 -9.76 0.37 18.06
CA LEU A 20 -9.88 -1.04 17.69
C LEU A 20 -9.51 -1.24 16.22
N ASP A 21 -10.04 -0.41 15.32
CA ASP A 21 -9.69 -0.42 13.90
C ASP A 21 -8.21 -0.10 13.67
N ARG A 22 -7.63 0.84 14.44
CA ARG A 22 -6.19 1.13 14.42
C ARG A 22 -5.35 -0.12 14.73
N TYR A 23 -5.76 -0.94 15.68
CA TYR A 23 -5.03 -2.13 16.14
C TYR A 23 -5.51 -3.47 15.57
N ALA A 24 -6.61 -3.51 14.81
CA ALA A 24 -7.22 -4.75 14.33
C ALA A 24 -6.39 -5.45 13.26
N ASP A 25 -5.57 -4.71 12.50
CA ASP A 25 -4.71 -5.29 11.45
C ASP A 25 -3.40 -4.49 11.26
N PRO A 26 -2.43 -4.61 12.18
CA PRO A 26 -1.15 -3.94 12.05
C PRO A 26 -0.33 -4.50 10.87
N GLN A 27 -0.50 -5.78 10.54
CA GLN A 27 0.23 -6.43 9.44
C GLN A 27 -0.27 -5.94 8.09
N GLY A 28 -1.59 -5.96 7.84
CA GLY A 28 -2.14 -5.45 6.58
C GLY A 28 -1.89 -3.96 6.36
N LYS A 29 -1.79 -3.16 7.43
CA LYS A 29 -1.37 -1.74 7.33
C LYS A 29 0.10 -1.58 6.98
N LEU A 30 0.97 -2.41 7.56
CA LEU A 30 2.38 -2.43 7.21
C LEU A 30 2.56 -2.88 5.76
N ASP A 31 1.86 -3.93 5.34
CA ASP A 31 1.90 -4.45 3.97
C ASP A 31 1.41 -3.41 2.97
N ALA A 32 0.31 -2.70 3.27
CA ALA A 32 -0.20 -1.60 2.46
C ALA A 32 0.80 -0.43 2.37
N TYR A 33 1.43 -0.06 3.49
CA TYR A 33 2.46 0.98 3.50
C TYR A 33 3.69 0.58 2.67
N LEU A 34 4.17 -0.66 2.81
CA LEU A 34 5.31 -1.17 2.06
C LEU A 34 4.98 -1.26 0.56
N ALA A 35 3.79 -1.73 0.20
CA ALA A 35 3.32 -1.76 -1.18
C ALA A 35 3.33 -0.36 -1.81
N GLU A 36 2.85 0.64 -1.07
CA GLU A 36 2.86 2.03 -1.54
C GLU A 36 4.29 2.57 -1.72
N ARG A 37 5.18 2.30 -0.77
CA ARG A 37 6.59 2.70 -0.90
C ARG A 37 7.28 2.04 -2.10
N LEU A 38 7.00 0.78 -2.37
CA LEU A 38 7.56 0.07 -3.53
C LEU A 38 7.06 0.68 -4.85
N ARG A 39 5.78 1.09 -4.94
CA ARG A 39 5.25 1.80 -6.12
C ARG A 39 5.93 3.14 -6.34
N VAL A 40 6.03 3.96 -5.28
CA VAL A 40 6.71 5.26 -5.34
C VAL A 40 8.16 5.13 -5.81
N ILE A 41 8.88 4.11 -5.34
CA ILE A 41 10.27 3.85 -5.77
C ILE A 41 10.31 3.46 -7.25
N ALA A 42 9.43 2.57 -7.71
CA ALA A 42 9.36 2.17 -9.11
C ALA A 42 9.06 3.38 -10.02
N ASP A 43 8.07 4.19 -9.65
CA ASP A 43 7.68 5.39 -10.39
C ASP A 43 8.82 6.42 -10.43
N ALA A 44 9.53 6.63 -9.32
CA ALA A 44 10.66 7.54 -9.26
C ALA A 44 11.81 7.12 -10.20
N ILE A 45 12.10 5.82 -10.28
CA ILE A 45 13.11 5.28 -11.21
C ILE A 45 12.69 5.50 -12.66
N GLU A 46 11.41 5.30 -12.98
CA GLU A 46 10.90 5.51 -14.34
C GLU A 46 10.89 6.99 -14.74
N VAL A 47 10.50 7.88 -13.82
CA VAL A 47 10.53 9.34 -14.06
C VAL A 47 11.95 9.85 -14.24
N ALA A 48 12.92 9.28 -13.51
CA ALA A 48 14.32 9.64 -13.65
C ALA A 48 14.96 9.15 -14.96
N ASN A 49 14.33 8.20 -15.66
CA ASN A 49 14.82 7.59 -16.89
C ASN A 49 13.73 7.62 -17.99
N PRO A 50 13.29 8.82 -18.43
CA PRO A 50 12.15 8.98 -19.32
C PRO A 50 12.38 8.39 -20.70
N ASP A 51 13.63 8.41 -21.17
CA ASP A 51 13.97 7.96 -22.53
C ASP A 51 13.93 6.44 -22.67
N ARG A 52 13.99 5.68 -21.54
CA ARG A 52 14.00 4.20 -21.47
C ARG A 52 14.83 3.50 -22.55
N ASP A 53 15.75 4.23 -23.18
CA ASP A 53 16.50 3.80 -24.35
C ASP A 53 17.64 2.89 -23.89
N VAL A 54 18.48 2.41 -24.82
CA VAL A 54 19.58 1.43 -24.69
C VAL A 54 20.34 1.38 -23.34
N ASP A 55 20.40 2.47 -22.58
CA ASP A 55 20.97 2.56 -21.23
C ASP A 55 20.09 1.98 -20.09
N PHE A 56 18.78 1.83 -20.29
CA PHE A 56 17.89 1.14 -19.38
C PHE A 56 18.13 -0.37 -19.49
N SER A 57 19.09 -0.85 -18.72
CA SER A 57 19.47 -2.26 -18.80
C SER A 57 18.31 -3.18 -18.44
N ALA A 58 18.30 -4.38 -19.02
CA ALA A 58 17.35 -5.45 -18.67
C ALA A 58 17.31 -5.78 -17.16
N GLY A 59 18.37 -5.47 -16.42
CA GLY A 59 18.41 -5.62 -14.96
C GLY A 59 17.54 -4.59 -14.22
N VAL A 60 17.39 -3.38 -14.75
CA VAL A 60 16.52 -2.35 -14.16
C VAL A 60 15.06 -2.68 -14.46
N ASP A 61 14.74 -3.12 -15.68
CA ASP A 61 13.39 -3.62 -16.02
C ASP A 61 12.98 -4.78 -15.11
N TRP A 62 13.85 -5.78 -14.96
CA TRP A 62 13.62 -6.90 -14.04
C TRP A 62 13.39 -6.43 -12.60
N THR A 63 14.14 -5.40 -12.15
CA THR A 63 14.00 -4.84 -10.81
C THR A 63 12.65 -4.15 -10.64
N LEU A 64 12.24 -3.32 -11.59
CA LEU A 64 10.94 -2.64 -11.56
C LEU A 64 9.78 -3.63 -11.55
N ASP A 65 9.84 -4.65 -12.40
CA ASP A 65 8.85 -5.73 -12.43
C ASP A 65 8.80 -6.48 -11.11
N ARG A 66 9.97 -6.74 -10.49
CA ARG A 66 10.02 -7.40 -9.18
C ARG A 66 9.41 -6.54 -8.09
N LEU A 67 9.69 -5.23 -8.06
CA LEU A 67 9.13 -4.29 -7.10
C LEU A 67 7.60 -4.19 -7.24
N ARG A 68 7.09 -4.11 -8.47
CA ARG A 68 5.64 -4.10 -8.77
C ARG A 68 4.95 -5.40 -8.35
N LYS A 69 5.57 -6.53 -8.64
CA LYS A 69 5.06 -7.84 -8.23
C LYS A 69 5.00 -7.95 -6.71
N LEU A 70 6.06 -7.54 -6.00
CA LEU A 70 6.08 -7.51 -4.54
C LEU A 70 5.00 -6.58 -3.96
N ALA A 71 4.81 -5.39 -4.54
CA ALA A 71 3.74 -4.48 -4.11
C ALA A 71 2.33 -5.09 -4.31
N THR A 72 2.15 -5.90 -5.34
CA THR A 72 0.90 -6.61 -5.62
C THR A 72 0.66 -7.77 -4.66
N GLU A 73 1.71 -8.55 -4.38
CA GLU A 73 1.68 -9.65 -3.40
C GLU A 73 1.35 -9.12 -1.99
N LEU A 74 1.98 -8.01 -1.57
CA LEU A 74 1.69 -7.33 -0.30
C LEU A 74 0.28 -6.70 -0.27
N GLY A 75 -0.22 -6.22 -1.42
CA GLY A 75 -1.58 -5.69 -1.55
C GLY A 75 -2.69 -6.75 -1.52
N GLY A 76 -2.37 -8.02 -1.32
CA GLY A 76 -3.32 -9.13 -1.25
C GLY A 76 -3.56 -9.87 -2.57
N GLY A 77 -2.74 -9.63 -3.61
CA GLY A 77 -2.87 -10.24 -4.94
C GLY A 77 -2.47 -11.71 -5.07
N ALA A 78 -2.11 -12.38 -3.97
CA ALA A 78 -1.76 -13.80 -3.93
C ALA A 78 -2.69 -14.62 -3.02
N ARG A 79 -3.99 -14.34 -3.04
CA ARG A 79 -5.03 -15.20 -2.45
C ARG A 79 -5.85 -15.88 -3.54
#